data_AF-A0A843LLI4-F1
#
_entry.id   AF-A0A843LLI4-F1
#
_cell.length_a   1.000
_cell.length_b   1.000
_cell.length_c   1.000
_cell.angle_alpha   90.00
_cell.angle_beta   90.00
_cell.angle_gamma   90.00
#
_symmetry.space_group_name_H-M   'P 1'
#
loop_
_entity.id
_entity.type
_entity.pdbx_description
1 polymer ?
#
loop_
_entity_poly.entity_id
_entity_poly.type
_entity_poly.pdbx_seq_one_letter_code
_entity_poly.pdbx_strand_id
1 'polypeptide(L)'
;MKGMDSKEADKLEGITSELSRRGVIVLMHRPTRWGYVVDAVIPSSKIVILKMPDLTKQARVAISQFRDMINRLEGDGYQVMVIPKSYMDEAQVKAFCDRIASVPAPATA
;
A
#
# COMPACT_ATOMS: atom_id res chain seq x y z
N MET A 1 22.28 13.20 2.08
CA MET A 1 21.06 12.76 1.36
C MET A 1 20.02 12.37 2.42
N LYS A 2 19.08 13.26 2.79
CA LYS A 2 18.14 12.99 3.92
C LYS A 2 16.70 13.48 3.68
N GLY A 3 16.36 13.89 2.45
CA GLY A 3 15.08 14.56 2.15
C GLY A 3 14.09 13.74 1.31
N MET A 4 14.40 12.48 0.96
CA MET A 4 13.55 11.67 0.06
C MET A 4 12.65 10.69 0.82
N ASP A 5 13.12 10.12 1.93
CA ASP A 5 12.33 9.24 2.79
C ASP A 5 11.16 9.96 3.47
N SER A 6 11.31 11.25 3.82
CA SER A 6 10.25 12.05 4.42
C SER A 6 9.05 12.22 3.49
N LYS A 7 9.28 12.50 2.20
CA LYS A 7 8.19 12.72 1.23
C LYS A 7 7.38 11.46 0.93
N GLU A 8 7.94 10.27 1.15
CA GLU A 8 7.21 9.01 0.98
C GLU A 8 6.45 8.61 2.26
N ALA A 9 6.99 8.95 3.43
CA ALA A 9 6.27 8.86 4.70
C ALA A 9 5.02 9.75 4.67
N ASP A 10 5.16 11.00 4.19
CA ASP A 10 4.06 11.99 4.09
C ASP A 10 2.88 11.48 3.23
N LYS A 11 3.15 10.68 2.19
CA LYS A 11 2.09 10.15 1.30
C LYS A 11 1.29 9.04 1.95
N LEU A 12 1.97 8.06 2.55
CA LEU A 12 1.30 6.96 3.21
C LEU A 12 0.52 7.49 4.42
N GLU A 13 1.07 8.47 5.13
CA GLU A 13 0.37 9.19 6.19
C GLU A 13 -0.87 9.93 5.65
N GLY A 14 -0.77 10.63 4.53
CA GLY A 14 -1.92 11.28 3.89
C GLY A 14 -3.03 10.31 3.48
N ILE A 15 -2.66 9.17 2.88
CA ILE A 15 -3.62 8.11 2.49
C ILE A 15 -4.27 7.50 3.74
N THR A 16 -3.48 7.12 4.74
CA THR A 16 -3.98 6.48 5.97
C THR A 16 -4.85 7.44 6.79
N SER A 17 -4.51 8.73 6.82
CA SER A 17 -5.32 9.78 7.45
C SER A 17 -6.66 9.97 6.74
N GLU A 18 -6.66 10.00 5.41
CA GLU A 18 -7.88 10.12 4.62
C GLU A 18 -8.79 8.88 4.78
N LEU A 19 -8.21 7.68 4.81
CA LEU A 19 -8.94 6.44 5.06
C LEU A 19 -9.53 6.41 6.48
N SER A 20 -8.74 6.82 7.48
CA SER A 20 -9.20 6.91 8.88
C SER A 20 -10.34 7.90 9.04
N ARG A 21 -10.28 9.05 8.35
CA ARG A 21 -11.36 10.05 8.30
C ARG A 21 -12.66 9.48 7.71
N ARG A 22 -12.55 8.48 6.83
CA ARG A 22 -13.68 7.75 6.23
C ARG A 22 -14.15 6.55 7.08
N GLY A 23 -13.57 6.34 8.26
CA GLY A 23 -13.90 5.22 9.15
C GLY A 23 -13.29 3.89 8.72
N VAL A 24 -12.33 3.88 7.79
CA VAL A 24 -11.63 2.66 7.35
C VAL A 24 -10.50 2.36 8.32
N ILE A 25 -10.50 1.14 8.88
CA ILE A 25 -9.44 0.68 9.77
C ILE A 25 -8.21 0.28 8.93
N VAL A 26 -7.09 0.94 9.20
CA VAL A 26 -5.81 0.66 8.55
C VAL A 26 -4.79 0.16 9.59
N LEU A 27 -4.16 -0.97 9.31
CA LEU A 27 -3.11 -1.56 10.14
C LEU A 27 -1.75 -1.35 9.47
N MET A 28 -0.86 -0.63 10.13
CA MET A 28 0.46 -0.26 9.58
C MET A 28 1.51 -1.35 9.82
N HIS A 29 2.49 -1.44 8.91
CA HIS A 29 3.73 -2.20 9.06
C HIS A 29 3.50 -3.65 9.52
N ARG A 30 2.60 -4.36 8.85
CA ARG A 30 2.20 -5.71 9.26
C ARG A 30 3.17 -6.74 8.69
N PRO A 31 3.75 -7.63 9.53
CA PRO A 31 4.52 -8.73 9.03
C PRO A 31 3.60 -9.74 8.34
N THR A 32 4.12 -10.35 7.28
CA THR A 32 3.50 -11.44 6.54
C THR A 32 4.12 -12.76 6.95
N ARG A 33 3.40 -13.86 6.71
CA ARG A 33 3.90 -15.23 6.96
C ARG A 33 5.12 -15.64 6.12
N TRP A 34 5.46 -14.84 5.11
CA TRP A 34 6.59 -15.09 4.21
C TRP A 34 7.82 -14.24 4.53
N GLY A 35 7.81 -13.53 5.66
CA GLY A 35 8.94 -12.72 6.10
C GLY A 35 9.01 -11.30 5.50
N TYR A 36 8.00 -10.89 4.72
CA TYR A 36 7.86 -9.50 4.27
C TYR A 36 7.10 -8.66 5.29
N VAL A 37 7.35 -7.35 5.31
CA VAL A 37 6.52 -6.37 6.03
C VAL A 37 5.83 -5.50 4.99
N VAL A 38 4.50 -5.44 5.06
CA VAL A 38 3.70 -4.58 4.17
C VAL A 38 3.50 -3.20 4.81
N ASP A 39 3.42 -2.16 3.98
CA ASP A 39 3.31 -0.78 4.49
C ASP A 39 2.00 -0.55 5.25
N ALA A 40 0.87 -0.97 4.68
CA ALA A 40 -0.42 -0.89 5.34
C ALA A 40 -1.41 -1.98 4.86
N VAL A 41 -2.37 -2.33 5.72
CA VAL A 41 -3.41 -3.33 5.44
C VAL A 41 -4.77 -2.78 5.83
N ILE A 42 -5.77 -3.03 5.00
CA ILE A 42 -7.19 -2.79 5.27
C ILE A 42 -7.87 -4.15 5.37
N PRO A 43 -8.02 -4.71 6.59
CA PRO A 43 -8.46 -6.09 6.78
C PRO A 43 -9.86 -6.35 6.24
N SER A 44 -10.78 -5.39 6.41
CA SER A 44 -12.20 -5.52 6.03
C SER A 44 -12.41 -5.78 4.55
N SER A 45 -11.53 -5.24 3.70
CA SER A 45 -11.63 -5.36 2.24
C SER A 45 -10.52 -6.23 1.65
N LYS A 46 -9.68 -6.87 2.50
CA LYS A 46 -8.47 -7.59 2.09
C LYS A 46 -7.58 -6.78 1.14
N ILE A 47 -7.40 -5.49 1.41
CA ILE A 47 -6.51 -4.62 0.61
C ILE A 47 -5.18 -4.47 1.34
N VAL A 48 -4.09 -4.60 0.61
CA VAL A 48 -2.73 -4.24 1.06
C VAL A 48 -2.24 -3.05 0.28
N ILE A 49 -1.69 -2.07 0.97
CA ILE A 49 -1.06 -0.90 0.36
C ILE A 49 0.45 -1.07 0.49
N LEU A 50 1.18 -0.88 -0.61
CA LEU A 50 2.63 -0.96 -0.68
C LEU A 50 3.22 0.33 -1.27
N LYS A 51 4.37 0.76 -0.78
CA LYS A 51 5.18 1.80 -1.42
C LYS A 51 5.96 1.21 -2.57
N MET A 52 6.01 1.92 -3.70
CA MET A 52 6.88 1.55 -4.80
C MET A 52 8.35 1.60 -4.34
N PRO A 53 9.14 0.51 -4.48
CA PRO A 53 10.54 0.52 -4.08
C PRO A 53 11.37 1.46 -4.95
N ASP A 54 12.44 2.02 -4.38
CA ASP A 54 13.34 2.90 -5.13
C ASP A 54 14.21 2.12 -6.13
N LEU A 55 13.73 2.06 -7.37
CA LEU A 55 14.40 1.41 -8.50
C LEU A 55 15.75 2.04 -8.87
N THR A 56 16.04 3.27 -8.42
CA THR A 56 17.31 3.94 -8.72
C THR A 56 18.45 3.51 -7.79
N LYS A 57 18.12 2.97 -6.62
CA LYS A 57 19.08 2.52 -5.61
C LYS A 57 19.10 1.01 -5.41
N GLN A 58 18.12 0.29 -5.94
CA GLN A 58 17.94 -1.13 -5.67
C GLN A 58 18.18 -2.02 -6.88
N ALA A 59 18.98 -3.06 -6.69
CA ALA A 59 19.34 -4.06 -7.69
C ALA A 59 18.13 -4.91 -8.12
N ARG A 60 18.28 -5.66 -9.23
CA ARG A 60 17.28 -6.63 -9.77
C ARG A 60 16.62 -7.51 -8.69
N VAL A 61 17.34 -7.82 -7.62
CA VAL A 61 16.86 -8.62 -6.48
C VAL A 61 15.67 -7.98 -5.77
N ALA A 62 15.69 -6.67 -5.52
CA ALA A 62 14.59 -6.01 -4.80
C ALA A 62 13.31 -5.95 -5.63
N ILE A 63 13.43 -5.74 -6.94
CA ILE A 63 12.30 -5.82 -7.87
C ILE A 63 11.72 -7.24 -7.87
N SER A 64 12.59 -8.25 -7.88
CA SER A 64 12.17 -9.65 -7.80
C SER A 64 11.45 -9.96 -6.48
N GLN A 65 11.96 -9.47 -5.35
CA GLN A 65 11.33 -9.65 -4.04
C GLN A 65 9.99 -8.92 -3.93
N PHE A 66 9.92 -7.69 -4.45
CA PHE A 66 8.67 -6.93 -4.48
C PHE A 66 7.61 -7.64 -5.33
N ARG A 67 7.99 -8.17 -6.49
CA ARG A 67 7.10 -8.95 -7.35
C ARG A 67 6.67 -10.27 -6.69
N ASP A 68 7.59 -10.97 -6.04
CA ASP A 68 7.27 -12.20 -5.30
C ASP A 68 6.28 -11.92 -4.16
N MET A 69 6.48 -10.84 -3.42
CA MET A 69 5.55 -10.40 -2.37
C MET A 69 4.16 -10.10 -2.93
N ILE A 70 4.05 -9.36 -4.05
CA ILE A 70 2.75 -9.09 -4.70
C ILE A 70 2.06 -10.40 -5.07
N ASN A 71 2.75 -11.30 -5.77
CA ASN A 71 2.18 -12.57 -6.20
C ASN A 71 1.67 -13.41 -5.02
N ARG A 72 2.40 -13.42 -3.89
CA ARG A 72 1.99 -14.15 -2.68
C ARG A 72 0.76 -13.53 -2.02
N LEU A 73 0.70 -12.20 -1.95
CA LEU A 73 -0.45 -11.49 -1.39
C LEU A 73 -1.70 -11.71 -2.24
N GLU A 74 -1.57 -11.60 -3.56
CA GLU A 74 -2.66 -11.89 -4.50
C GLU A 74 -3.09 -13.36 -4.44
N GLY A 75 -2.13 -14.28 -4.30
CA GLY A 75 -2.39 -15.71 -4.09
C GLY A 75 -3.18 -16.01 -2.80
N ASP A 76 -3.03 -15.17 -1.77
CA ASP A 76 -3.81 -15.24 -0.52
C ASP A 76 -5.16 -14.50 -0.61
N GLY A 77 -5.50 -13.97 -1.78
CA GLY A 77 -6.75 -13.25 -2.04
C GLY A 77 -6.75 -11.82 -1.53
N TYR A 78 -5.58 -11.22 -1.32
CA TYR A 78 -5.46 -9.79 -1.07
C TYR A 78 -5.40 -9.02 -2.40
N GLN A 79 -6.10 -7.90 -2.46
CA GLN A 79 -5.89 -6.92 -3.51
C GLN A 79 -4.71 -6.02 -3.12
N VAL A 80 -3.72 -5.90 -4.00
CA VAL A 80 -2.54 -5.07 -3.76
C VAL A 80 -2.67 -3.71 -4.45
N MET A 81 -2.50 -2.64 -3.70
CA MET A 81 -2.46 -1.25 -4.21
C MET A 81 -1.09 -0.64 -3.98
N VAL A 82 -0.43 -0.23 -5.07
CA VAL A 82 0.91 0.35 -4.99
C VAL A 82 0.81 1.88 -5.05
N ILE A 83 1.41 2.56 -4.07
CA ILE A 83 1.56 4.01 -4.06
C ILE A 83 2.67 4.38 -5.04
N PRO A 84 2.39 5.20 -6.06
CA PRO A 84 3.40 5.60 -7.03
C PRO A 84 4.50 6.45 -6.38
N LYS A 85 5.72 6.32 -6.92
CA LYS A 85 6.88 7.11 -6.46
C LYS A 85 6.71 8.61 -6.75
N SER A 86 5.94 8.99 -7.78
CA SER A 86 5.65 10.38 -8.11
C SER A 86 4.92 11.11 -6.97
N TYR A 87 5.06 12.44 -6.93
CA TYR A 87 4.26 13.26 -6.02
C TYR A 87 2.76 12.98 -6.23
N MET A 88 2.00 12.98 -5.13
CA MET A 88 0.55 12.91 -5.13
C MET A 88 0.03 14.17 -4.46
N ASP A 89 -0.78 14.95 -5.17
CA ASP A 89 -1.54 16.04 -4.55
C ASP A 89 -2.76 15.50 -3.77
N GLU A 90 -3.48 16.39 -3.07
CA GLU A 90 -4.64 16.00 -2.26
C GLU A 90 -5.74 15.35 -3.09
N ALA A 91 -5.96 15.79 -4.33
CA ALA A 91 -6.97 15.21 -5.21
C ALA A 91 -6.58 13.78 -5.63
N GLN A 92 -5.31 13.54 -5.91
CA GLN A 92 -4.77 12.22 -6.22
C GLN A 92 -4.84 11.29 -4.99
N VAL A 93 -4.59 11.80 -3.77
CA VAL A 93 -4.78 11.03 -2.53
C VAL A 93 -6.25 10.65 -2.35
N LYS A 94 -7.19 11.60 -2.50
CA LYS A 94 -8.63 11.30 -2.43
C LYS A 94 -9.04 10.26 -3.48
N ALA A 95 -8.62 10.42 -4.74
CA ALA A 95 -8.92 9.48 -5.82
C ALA A 95 -8.32 8.08 -5.59
N PHE A 96 -7.20 7.98 -4.87
CA PHE A 96 -6.63 6.71 -4.45
C PHE A 96 -7.51 6.05 -3.37
N CYS A 97 -7.93 6.81 -2.37
CA CYS A 97 -8.85 6.36 -1.32
C CYS A 97 -10.25 6.03 -1.86
N ASP A 98 -10.73 6.74 -2.88
CA ASP A 98 -11.99 6.46 -3.56
C ASP A 98 -11.95 5.09 -4.25
N ARG A 99 -10.82 4.75 -4.87
CA ARG A 99 -10.61 3.42 -5.46
C ARG A 99 -10.69 2.33 -4.40
N ILE A 100 -10.05 2.54 -3.23
CA ILE A 100 -10.13 1.63 -2.09
C ILE A 100 -11.58 1.46 -1.60
N ALA A 101 -12.31 2.56 -1.46
CA ALA A 101 -13.70 2.54 -1.00
C ALA A 101 -14.68 1.93 -2.02
N SER A 102 -14.34 1.98 -3.31
CA SER A 102 -15.15 1.42 -4.40
C SER A 102 -14.99 -0.09 -4.58
N VAL A 103 -14.00 -0.72 -3.92
CA VAL A 103 -13.85 -2.18 -3.95
C VAL A 103 -15.04 -2.78 -3.19
N PRO A 104 -15.92 -3.56 -3.85
CA PRO A 104 -17.01 -4.21 -3.15
C PRO A 104 -16.41 -5.14 -2.09
N ALA A 105 -16.93 -5.05 -0.86
CA ALA A 105 -16.59 -6.02 0.17
C ALA A 105 -16.82 -7.43 -0.39
N PRO A 106 -15.88 -8.39 -0.19
CA PRO A 106 -16.10 -9.73 -0.67
C PRO A 106 -17.43 -10.22 -0.11
N ALA A 107 -18.36 -10.58 -1.00
CA ALA A 107 -19.64 -11.13 -0.60
C ALA A 107 -19.36 -12.33 0.31
N THR A 108 -19.84 -12.26 1.54
CA THR A 108 -19.83 -13.37 2.48
C THR A 108 -20.59 -14.51 1.80
N ALA A 109 -19.87 -15.52 1.33
CA ALA A 109 -20.43 -16.77 0.87
C ALA A 109 -20.67 -17.69 2.06
#